data_AF-A0A0B7B0R9-F1
#
_entry.id   AF-A0A0B7B0R9-F1
#
_cell.length_a   1.000
_cell.length_b   1.000
_cell.length_c   1.000
_cell.angle_alpha   90.00
_cell.angle_beta   90.00
_cell.angle_gamma   90.00
#
_symmetry.space_group_name_H-M   'P 1'
#
loop_
_entity.id
_entity.type
_entity.pdbx_description
1 polymer ?
#
loop_
_entity_poly.entity_id
_entity_poly.type
_entity_poly.pdbx_seq_one_letter_code
_entity_poly.pdbx_strand_id
1 'polypeptide(L)'
;MSAMNVTMSVNMTTERPKTVLETNLDQMYMILMGLLIQLMQCGFAFLEAGVVASKNTTNIVMKNALDACVAGVAYWLVGFAFAFGPGNNFIGWNWFALAYHPDDGLSHLFLELVIAATCSTVVSGSVAGRCRMIAYIIYSFIITGFIYSVVTRWVWNSDGWLNRG
;
A
#
# COMPACT_ATOMS: atom_id res chain seq x y z
N MET A 1 -33.58 37.32 13.81
CA MET A 1 -33.70 36.11 12.97
C MET A 1 -32.96 36.20 11.63
N SER A 2 -32.87 37.36 10.96
CA SER A 2 -32.17 37.46 9.65
C SER A 2 -30.62 37.36 9.73
N ALA A 3 -29.98 37.99 10.72
CA ALA A 3 -28.52 37.98 10.85
C ALA A 3 -27.92 36.58 11.14
N MET A 4 -28.65 35.71 11.87
CA MET A 4 -28.22 34.35 12.24
C MET A 4 -28.24 33.39 11.04
N ASN A 5 -29.19 33.56 10.12
CA ASN A 5 -29.21 32.81 8.85
C ASN A 5 -28.05 33.23 7.94
N VAL A 6 -27.68 34.52 7.95
CA VAL A 6 -26.51 35.00 7.20
C VAL A 6 -25.21 34.47 7.82
N THR A 7 -25.05 34.46 9.16
CA THR A 7 -23.84 33.90 9.80
C THR A 7 -23.71 32.40 9.56
N MET A 8 -24.81 31.63 9.60
CA MET A 8 -24.77 30.19 9.23
C MET A 8 -24.46 29.96 7.74
N SER A 9 -24.95 30.81 6.83
CA SER A 9 -24.64 30.71 5.40
C SER A 9 -23.18 31.08 5.08
N VAL A 10 -22.57 31.98 5.87
CA VAL A 10 -21.15 32.35 5.76
C VAL A 10 -20.24 31.27 6.34
N ASN A 11 -20.61 30.63 7.45
CA ASN A 11 -19.86 29.46 7.95
C ASN A 11 -19.92 28.29 6.97
N MET A 12 -21.09 27.98 6.40
CA MET A 12 -21.22 26.90 5.41
C MET A 12 -20.48 27.15 4.08
N THR A 13 -20.27 28.40 3.67
CA THR A 13 -19.51 28.73 2.44
C THR A 13 -18.00 28.86 2.66
N THR A 14 -17.56 29.10 3.90
CA THR A 14 -16.13 29.17 4.26
C THR A 14 -15.55 27.86 4.82
N GLU A 15 -16.39 26.96 5.36
CA GLU A 15 -15.95 25.63 5.82
C GLU A 15 -15.75 24.65 4.66
N ARG A 16 -16.63 24.65 3.65
CA ARG A 16 -16.48 23.81 2.44
C ARG A 16 -15.14 23.95 1.70
N PRO A 17 -14.60 25.16 1.46
CA PRO A 17 -13.30 25.27 0.82
C PRO A 17 -12.16 24.81 1.74
N LYS A 18 -12.28 24.94 3.06
CA LYS A 18 -11.26 24.46 4.01
C LYS A 18 -11.21 22.93 4.04
N THR A 19 -12.34 22.26 4.13
CA THR A 19 -12.39 20.79 4.16
C THR A 19 -11.87 20.17 2.87
N VAL A 20 -12.20 20.78 1.71
CA VAL A 20 -11.70 20.31 0.41
C VAL A 20 -10.19 20.54 0.30
N LEU A 21 -9.65 21.66 0.80
CA LEU A 21 -8.21 21.90 0.81
C LEU A 21 -7.48 20.91 1.73
N GLU A 22 -8.02 20.61 2.91
CA GLU A 22 -7.45 19.63 3.84
C GLU A 22 -7.41 18.23 3.20
N THR A 23 -8.51 17.77 2.60
CA THR A 23 -8.54 16.47 1.90
C THR A 23 -7.54 16.40 0.75
N ASN A 24 -7.44 17.44 -0.08
CA ASN A 24 -6.45 17.46 -1.18
C ASN A 24 -5.01 17.45 -0.66
N LEU A 25 -4.74 18.16 0.45
CA LEU A 25 -3.42 18.19 1.07
C LEU A 25 -3.04 16.83 1.65
N ASP A 26 -3.98 16.14 2.31
CA ASP A 26 -3.78 14.80 2.86
C ASP A 26 -3.54 13.77 1.73
N GLN A 27 -4.30 13.86 0.64
CA GLN A 27 -4.08 13.01 -0.54
C GLN A 27 -2.71 13.25 -1.17
N MET A 28 -2.31 14.52 -1.32
CA MET A 28 -0.98 14.87 -1.83
C MET A 28 0.13 14.37 -0.90
N TYR A 29 -0.06 14.48 0.41
CA TYR A 29 0.87 13.97 1.41
C TYR A 29 1.04 12.45 1.32
N MET A 30 -0.07 11.69 1.24
CA MET A 30 -0.03 10.23 1.09
C MET A 30 0.69 9.80 -0.19
N ILE A 31 0.44 10.49 -1.32
CA ILE A 31 1.14 10.20 -2.59
C ILE A 31 2.64 10.52 -2.49
N LEU A 32 3.00 11.63 -1.87
CA LEU A 32 4.41 12.00 -1.66
C LEU A 32 5.13 10.97 -0.77
N MET A 33 4.51 10.56 0.34
CA MET A 33 5.05 9.52 1.21
C MET A 33 5.18 8.19 0.46
N GLY A 34 4.17 7.79 -0.31
CA GLY A 34 4.23 6.59 -1.16
C GLY A 34 5.38 6.65 -2.18
N LEU A 35 5.64 7.81 -2.79
CA LEU A 35 6.77 7.99 -3.71
C LEU A 35 8.13 7.83 -3.00
N LEU A 36 8.27 8.39 -1.79
CA LEU A 36 9.49 8.24 -1.00
C LEU A 36 9.74 6.78 -0.60
N ILE A 37 8.69 6.05 -0.23
CA ILE A 37 8.81 4.62 0.09
C ILE A 37 9.14 3.82 -1.18
N GLN A 38 8.60 4.19 -2.35
CA GLN A 38 8.93 3.52 -3.61
C GLN A 38 10.42 3.69 -3.97
N LEU A 39 11.05 4.80 -3.57
CA LEU A 39 12.50 4.98 -3.70
C LEU A 39 13.30 4.01 -2.81
N MET A 40 12.74 3.55 -1.67
CA MET A 40 13.37 2.52 -0.85
C MET A 40 13.50 1.20 -1.61
N GLN A 41 12.50 0.82 -2.41
CA GLN A 41 12.56 -0.38 -3.25
C GLN A 41 13.75 -0.32 -4.23
N CYS A 42 13.97 0.84 -4.85
CA CYS A 42 15.15 1.06 -5.71
C CYS A 42 16.45 1.02 -4.91
N GLY A 43 16.46 1.57 -3.70
CA GLY A 43 17.60 1.51 -2.79
C GLY A 43 17.99 0.07 -2.41
N PHE A 44 17.00 -0.76 -2.08
CA PHE A 44 17.22 -2.18 -1.77
C PHE A 44 17.76 -2.94 -2.99
N ALA A 45 17.23 -2.67 -4.19
CA ALA A 45 17.73 -3.28 -5.42
C ALA A 45 19.23 -3.01 -5.64
N PHE A 46 19.69 -1.76 -5.42
CA PHE A 46 21.11 -1.41 -5.53
C PHE A 46 21.97 -2.00 -4.41
N LEU A 47 21.45 -2.05 -3.18
CA LEU A 47 22.13 -2.67 -2.06
C LEU A 47 22.35 -4.17 -2.32
N GLU A 48 21.31 -4.90 -2.73
CA GLU A 48 21.41 -6.34 -3.03
C GLU A 48 22.32 -6.63 -4.22
N ALA A 49 22.27 -5.77 -5.25
CA ALA A 49 23.16 -5.85 -6.40
C ALA A 49 24.64 -5.65 -6.01
N GLY A 50 24.91 -4.79 -5.03
CA GLY A 50 26.26 -4.49 -4.55
C GLY A 50 26.83 -5.53 -3.58
N VAL A 51 25.98 -6.21 -2.79
CA VAL A 51 26.41 -7.22 -1.81
C VAL A 51 26.67 -8.58 -2.47
N VAL A 52 26.01 -8.89 -3.58
CA VAL A 52 26.16 -10.19 -4.24
C VAL A 52 27.26 -10.20 -5.29
N ALA A 53 27.90 -11.37 -5.45
CA ALA A 53 28.88 -11.61 -6.49
C ALA A 53 28.37 -11.24 -7.88
N SER A 54 29.22 -10.55 -8.65
CA SER A 54 28.93 -9.99 -9.98
C SER A 54 28.25 -10.94 -10.96
N LYS A 55 28.58 -12.24 -10.89
CA LYS A 55 27.97 -13.29 -11.74
C LYS A 55 26.45 -13.46 -11.54
N ASN A 56 25.93 -13.05 -10.39
CA ASN A 56 24.53 -13.20 -10.01
C ASN A 56 23.75 -11.88 -9.94
N THR A 57 24.43 -10.74 -10.12
CA THR A 57 23.85 -9.40 -9.97
C THR A 57 22.66 -9.15 -10.91
N THR A 58 22.74 -9.57 -12.18
CA THR A 58 21.64 -9.41 -13.15
C THR A 58 20.36 -10.13 -12.70
N ASN A 59 20.49 -11.32 -12.11
CA ASN A 59 19.34 -12.09 -11.64
C ASN A 59 18.67 -11.43 -10.42
N ILE A 60 19.43 -10.69 -9.61
CA ILE A 60 18.91 -9.97 -8.44
C ILE A 60 18.18 -8.70 -8.85
N VAL A 61 18.76 -7.92 -9.77
CA VAL A 61 18.12 -6.71 -10.29
C VAL A 61 16.80 -7.06 -10.99
N MET A 62 16.78 -8.14 -11.78
CA MET A 62 15.53 -8.62 -12.40
C MET A 62 14.47 -9.04 -11.36
N LYS A 63 14.87 -9.70 -10.26
CA LYS A 63 13.94 -10.07 -9.19
C LYS A 63 13.34 -8.87 -8.52
N ASN A 64 14.14 -7.86 -8.18
CA ASN A 64 13.66 -6.63 -7.55
C ASN A 64 12.70 -5.85 -8.46
N ALA A 65 12.99 -5.78 -9.76
CA ALA A 65 12.10 -5.13 -10.73
C ALA A 65 10.75 -5.87 -10.84
N LEU A 66 10.79 -7.20 -10.92
CA LEU A 66 9.57 -8.01 -10.99
C LEU A 66 8.79 -8.03 -9.68
N ASP A 67 9.48 -7.97 -8.54
CA ASP A 67 8.85 -7.86 -7.22
C ASP A 67 7.92 -6.63 -7.18
N ALA A 68 8.39 -5.47 -7.64
CA ALA A 68 7.58 -4.27 -7.69
C ALA A 68 6.34 -4.42 -8.57
N CYS A 69 6.48 -5.05 -9.75
CA CYS A 69 5.35 -5.29 -10.65
C CYS A 69 4.34 -6.29 -10.06
N VAL A 70 4.83 -7.39 -9.50
CA VAL A 70 4.00 -8.46 -8.94
C VAL A 70 3.30 -7.98 -7.67
N ALA A 71 4.01 -7.26 -6.79
CA ALA A 71 3.44 -6.64 -5.60
C ALA A 71 2.31 -5.67 -5.96
N GLY A 72 2.53 -4.82 -6.98
CA GLY A 72 1.51 -3.88 -7.44
C GLY A 72 0.25 -4.57 -7.93
N VAL A 73 0.40 -5.61 -8.76
CA VAL A 73 -0.74 -6.40 -9.27
C VAL A 73 -1.42 -7.20 -8.16
N ALA A 74 -0.66 -7.85 -7.28
CA ALA A 74 -1.19 -8.67 -6.18
C ALA A 74 -1.97 -7.82 -5.18
N TYR A 75 -1.42 -6.67 -4.78
CA TYR A 75 -2.08 -5.79 -3.83
C TYR A 75 -3.33 -5.15 -4.41
N TRP A 76 -3.30 -4.75 -5.69
CA TRP A 76 -4.47 -4.24 -6.39
C TRP A 76 -5.57 -5.30 -6.57
N LEU A 77 -5.22 -6.53 -6.94
CA LEU A 77 -6.20 -7.61 -7.18
C LEU A 77 -6.88 -8.09 -5.90
N VAL A 78 -6.09 -8.40 -4.87
CA VAL A 78 -6.60 -9.08 -3.67
C VAL A 78 -6.17 -8.42 -2.36
N GLY A 79 -5.00 -7.78 -2.33
CA GLY A 79 -4.44 -7.27 -1.07
C GLY A 79 -5.28 -6.16 -0.43
N PHE A 80 -5.74 -5.19 -1.23
CA PHE A 80 -6.59 -4.11 -0.71
C PHE A 80 -7.93 -4.63 -0.17
N ALA A 81 -8.51 -5.62 -0.84
CA ALA A 81 -9.76 -6.27 -0.43
C ALA A 81 -9.63 -6.93 0.94
N PHE A 82 -8.52 -7.64 1.18
CA PHE A 82 -8.28 -8.30 2.47
C PHE A 82 -7.96 -7.32 3.59
N ALA A 83 -7.24 -6.23 3.29
CA ALA A 83 -6.85 -5.22 4.28
C ALA A 83 -8.03 -4.31 4.69
N PHE A 84 -8.67 -3.67 3.72
CA PHE A 84 -9.64 -2.58 3.97
C PHE A 84 -11.07 -2.90 3.50
N GLY A 85 -11.28 -4.00 2.78
CA GLY A 85 -12.61 -4.41 2.32
C GLY A 85 -13.59 -4.69 3.46
N PRO A 86 -14.90 -4.39 3.31
CA PRO A 86 -15.91 -4.79 4.28
C PRO A 86 -15.85 -6.30 4.57
N GLY A 87 -15.91 -6.67 5.85
CA GLY A 87 -15.74 -8.05 6.27
C GLY A 87 -15.74 -8.23 7.78
N ASN A 88 -15.06 -9.26 8.27
CA ASN A 88 -15.00 -9.58 9.70
C ASN A 88 -13.76 -8.94 10.35
N ASN A 89 -13.58 -9.10 11.66
CA ASN A 89 -12.43 -8.52 12.38
C ASN A 89 -11.06 -9.12 11.98
N PHE A 90 -11.08 -10.27 11.31
CA PHE A 90 -9.87 -10.99 10.89
C PHE A 90 -9.50 -10.78 9.42
N ILE A 91 -10.48 -10.65 8.51
CA ILE A 91 -10.22 -10.56 7.07
C ILE A 91 -11.39 -9.87 6.35
N GLY A 92 -11.08 -9.05 5.34
CA GLY A 92 -12.04 -8.45 4.41
C GLY A 92 -12.45 -9.42 3.30
N TRP A 93 -13.67 -9.30 2.77
CA TRP A 93 -14.19 -10.20 1.71
C TRP A 93 -14.76 -9.46 0.50
N ASN A 94 -14.58 -8.14 0.44
CA ASN A 94 -15.18 -7.27 -0.58
C ASN A 94 -14.12 -6.31 -1.14
N TRP A 95 -14.38 -5.74 -2.33
CA TRP A 95 -13.48 -4.86 -3.08
C TRP A 95 -12.27 -5.52 -3.77
N PHE A 96 -12.44 -6.76 -4.24
CA PHE A 96 -11.45 -7.39 -5.12
C PHE A 96 -11.27 -6.60 -6.42
N ALA A 97 -10.03 -6.41 -6.85
CA ALA A 97 -9.64 -5.59 -8.00
C ALA A 97 -10.20 -4.16 -7.95
N LEU A 98 -10.38 -3.62 -6.73
CA LEU A 98 -11.01 -2.32 -6.49
C LEU A 98 -12.47 -2.19 -6.97
N ALA A 99 -13.12 -3.30 -7.30
CA ALA A 99 -14.50 -3.29 -7.75
C ALA A 99 -15.41 -2.73 -6.63
N TYR A 100 -16.25 -1.74 -6.97
CA TYR A 100 -17.19 -1.08 -6.06
C TYR A 100 -16.56 -0.28 -4.90
N HIS A 101 -15.27 0.07 -4.99
CA HIS A 101 -14.65 0.99 -4.04
C HIS A 101 -15.02 2.45 -4.37
N PRO A 102 -15.41 3.29 -3.38
CA PRO A 102 -15.59 4.72 -3.61
C PRO A 102 -14.26 5.38 -4.04
N ASP A 103 -14.32 6.30 -5.02
CA ASP A 103 -13.15 6.85 -5.71
C ASP A 103 -12.16 7.64 -4.82
N ASP A 104 -12.54 7.97 -3.58
CA ASP A 104 -11.78 8.85 -2.69
C ASP A 104 -10.57 8.17 -1.99
N GLY A 105 -10.37 6.85 -2.16
CA GLY A 105 -9.37 6.05 -1.43
C GLY A 105 -8.09 5.68 -2.19
N LEU A 106 -7.89 6.17 -3.42
CA LEU A 106 -6.77 5.74 -4.29
C LEU A 106 -5.38 6.12 -3.76
N SER A 107 -5.26 7.25 -3.07
CA SER A 107 -4.00 7.70 -2.45
C SER A 107 -3.58 6.76 -1.31
N HIS A 108 -4.55 6.30 -0.52
CA HIS A 108 -4.35 5.34 0.55
C HIS A 108 -4.01 3.94 0.01
N LEU A 109 -4.69 3.51 -1.06
CA LEU A 109 -4.30 2.30 -1.80
C LEU A 109 -2.84 2.35 -2.24
N PHE A 110 -2.42 3.45 -2.85
CA PHE A 110 -1.05 3.61 -3.34
C PHE A 110 -0.03 3.54 -2.21
N LEU A 111 -0.27 4.25 -1.10
CA LEU A 111 0.61 4.22 0.06
C LEU A 111 0.80 2.79 0.58
N GLU A 112 -0.31 2.08 0.83
CA GLU A 112 -0.29 0.73 1.38
C GLU A 112 0.29 -0.31 0.42
N LEU A 113 0.05 -0.16 -0.88
CA LEU A 113 0.63 -1.00 -1.93
C LEU A 113 2.15 -0.94 -1.89
N VAL A 114 2.71 0.28 -1.76
CA VAL A 114 4.16 0.47 -1.76
C VAL A 114 4.79 -0.03 -0.45
N ILE A 115 4.10 0.11 0.69
CA ILE A 115 4.56 -0.48 1.96
C ILE A 115 4.55 -2.02 1.86
N ALA A 116 3.47 -2.61 1.31
CA ALA A 116 3.39 -4.05 1.07
C ALA A 116 4.54 -4.56 0.17
N ALA A 117 4.81 -3.84 -0.92
CA ALA A 117 5.93 -4.15 -1.82
C ALA A 117 7.28 -4.09 -1.10
N THR A 118 7.48 -3.08 -0.26
CA THR A 118 8.70 -2.93 0.55
C THR A 118 8.85 -4.08 1.54
N CYS A 119 7.77 -4.56 2.15
CA CYS A 119 7.83 -5.74 3.01
C CYS A 119 8.24 -7.02 2.24
N SER A 120 7.79 -7.18 1.00
CA SER A 120 8.22 -8.31 0.14
C SER A 120 9.73 -8.27 -0.13
N THR A 121 10.26 -7.10 -0.49
CA THR A 121 11.67 -6.97 -0.89
C THR A 121 12.66 -7.19 0.24
N VAL A 122 12.30 -6.87 1.49
CA VAL A 122 13.17 -7.16 2.65
C VAL A 122 13.52 -8.64 2.72
N VAL A 123 12.61 -9.52 2.30
CA VAL A 123 12.87 -10.96 2.27
C VAL A 123 13.72 -11.36 1.07
N SER A 124 13.69 -10.63 -0.06
CA SER A 124 14.61 -10.84 -1.19
C SER A 124 16.07 -10.83 -0.73
N GLY A 125 16.45 -9.85 0.09
CA GLY A 125 17.82 -9.70 0.58
C GLY A 125 18.28 -10.90 1.41
N SER A 126 17.36 -11.51 2.17
CA SER A 126 17.67 -12.69 2.99
C SER A 126 17.91 -13.95 2.16
N VAL A 127 17.32 -14.05 0.95
CA VAL A 127 17.42 -15.23 0.08
C VAL A 127 18.27 -14.97 -1.17
N ALA A 128 19.05 -13.90 -1.14
CA ALA A 128 19.91 -13.49 -2.24
C ALA A 128 20.95 -14.60 -2.58
N GLY A 129 21.09 -14.88 -3.87
CA GLY A 129 22.12 -15.80 -4.39
C GLY A 129 21.78 -17.31 -4.42
N ARG A 130 20.66 -17.78 -3.84
CA ARG A 130 20.29 -19.22 -3.85
C ARG A 130 18.86 -19.55 -4.30
N CYS A 131 18.06 -18.54 -4.63
CA CYS A 131 16.65 -18.73 -4.97
C CYS A 131 16.36 -18.81 -6.47
N ARG A 132 15.51 -19.76 -6.87
CA ARG A 132 14.90 -19.81 -8.22
C ARG A 132 13.92 -18.64 -8.39
N MET A 133 13.98 -17.96 -9.53
CA MET A 133 13.19 -16.77 -9.83
C MET A 133 11.68 -16.99 -9.77
N ILE A 134 11.19 -18.14 -10.27
CA ILE A 134 9.76 -18.49 -10.25
C ILE A 134 9.24 -18.67 -8.83
N ALA A 135 10.01 -19.32 -7.95
CA ALA A 135 9.63 -19.50 -6.55
C ALA A 135 9.52 -18.15 -5.83
N TYR A 136 10.40 -17.20 -6.17
CA TYR A 136 10.37 -15.85 -5.62
C TYR A 136 9.12 -15.07 -6.06
N ILE A 137 8.69 -15.18 -7.32
CA ILE A 137 7.49 -14.49 -7.81
C ILE A 137 6.22 -14.99 -7.10
N ILE A 138 6.08 -16.31 -6.94
CA ILE A 138 4.94 -16.91 -6.23
C ILE A 138 4.94 -16.45 -4.77
N TYR A 139 6.11 -16.45 -4.13
CA TYR A 139 6.28 -15.95 -2.79
C TYR A 139 5.87 -14.47 -2.66
N SER A 140 6.36 -13.60 -3.55
CA SER A 140 6.04 -12.17 -3.58
C SER A 140 4.54 -11.92 -3.73
N PHE A 141 3.86 -12.68 -4.59
CA PHE A 141 2.41 -12.61 -4.73
C PHE A 141 1.66 -13.00 -3.45
N ILE A 142 2.08 -14.08 -2.77
CA ILE A 142 1.42 -14.55 -1.55
C ILE A 142 1.65 -13.59 -0.39
N ILE A 143 2.86 -13.06 -0.23
CA ILE A 143 3.15 -12.17 0.90
C ILE A 143 2.43 -10.84 0.73
N THR A 144 2.48 -10.23 -0.46
CA THR A 144 1.85 -8.93 -0.72
C THR A 144 0.34 -9.03 -0.86
N GLY A 145 -0.16 -10.08 -1.49
CA GLY A 145 -1.58 -10.27 -1.76
C GLY A 145 -2.37 -10.87 -0.61
N PHE A 146 -1.75 -11.60 0.32
CA PHE A 146 -2.47 -12.28 1.40
C PHE A 146 -1.88 -12.01 2.78
N ILE A 147 -0.63 -12.42 3.03
CA ILE A 147 -0.05 -12.41 4.39
C ILE A 147 0.01 -10.99 4.94
N TYR A 148 0.62 -10.07 4.21
CA TYR A 148 0.76 -8.67 4.61
C TYR A 148 -0.62 -8.01 4.77
N SER A 149 -1.51 -8.16 3.80
CA SER A 149 -2.84 -7.54 3.81
C SER A 149 -3.72 -8.00 4.98
N VAL A 150 -3.64 -9.27 5.36
CA VAL A 150 -4.37 -9.79 6.53
C VAL A 150 -3.82 -9.17 7.82
N VAL A 151 -2.49 -9.05 7.94
CA VAL A 151 -1.85 -8.38 9.09
C VAL A 151 -2.21 -6.90 9.13
N THR A 152 -2.21 -6.21 7.99
CA THR A 152 -2.66 -4.82 7.87
C THR A 152 -4.07 -4.64 8.42
N ARG A 153 -4.99 -5.59 8.15
CA ARG A 153 -6.33 -5.52 8.73
C ARG A 153 -6.32 -5.63 10.24
N TRP A 154 -5.51 -6.51 10.80
CA TRP A 154 -5.48 -6.72 12.26
C TRP A 154 -5.01 -5.48 13.00
N VAL A 155 -3.98 -4.81 12.47
CA VAL A 155 -3.27 -3.72 13.16
C VAL A 155 -3.82 -2.35 12.78
N TRP A 156 -4.05 -2.09 11.48
CA TRP A 156 -4.29 -0.73 10.97
C TRP A 156 -5.74 -0.45 10.56
N ASN A 157 -6.58 -1.48 10.44
CA ASN A 157 -8.01 -1.27 10.23
C ASN A 157 -8.70 -1.00 11.57
N SER A 158 -9.69 -0.11 11.60
CA SER A 158 -10.53 0.15 12.78
C SER A 158 -11.35 -1.07 13.21
N ASP A 159 -11.65 -1.97 12.27
CA ASP A 159 -12.32 -3.24 12.54
C ASP A 159 -11.36 -4.37 12.92
N GLY A 160 -10.05 -4.11 12.91
CA GLY A 160 -9.02 -5.07 13.28
C GLY A 160 -9.15 -5.54 14.71
N TRP A 161 -9.06 -6.85 14.94
CA TRP A 161 -9.16 -7.42 16.29
C TRP A 161 -8.06 -6.91 17.24
N LEU A 162 -6.87 -6.58 16.72
CA LEU A 162 -5.74 -6.10 17.54
C LEU A 162 -5.86 -4.59 17.84
N ASN A 163 -6.49 -3.81 16.97
CA ASN A 163 -6.73 -2.37 17.17
C ASN A 163 -7.88 -2.09 18.18
N ARG A 164 -8.74 -3.08 18.43
CA ARG A 164 -9.90 -2.96 19.36
C ARG A 164 -9.58 -3.26 20.83
N GLY A 165 -8.37 -3.74 21.13
CA GLY A 165 -7.91 -4.03 22.50
C GLY A 165 -7.25 -2.82 23.13
#